data_AF-A0A521USB7-F1
#
_entry.id   AF-A0A521USB7-F1
#
_cell.length_a   1.000
_cell.length_b   1.000
_cell.length_c   1.000
_cell.angle_alpha   90.00
_cell.angle_beta   90.00
_cell.angle_gamma   90.00
#
_symmetry.space_group_name_H-M   'P 1'
#
loop_
_entity.id
_entity.type
_entity.pdbx_description
1 polymer ?
#
loop_
_entity_poly.entity_id
_entity_poly.type
_entity_poly.pdbx_seq_one_letter_code
_entity_poly.pdbx_strand_id
1 'polypeptide(L)'
;MAKSRALSSRTRRAPGKENGRSGLPMCDHFYGYLMEELMGRQSQGTRKQYECICQTCGERFFVPDPGQQRSRRYCSIACYAASRWRSQENLRNQKIYELRSAGQTLGDIAKQYGVSKERVRQICNQEARRLERQSSVVDTLVPLA
;
A
#
# COMPACT_ATOMS: atom_id res chain seq x y z
N MET A 1 28.76 -7.00 43.17
CA MET A 1 29.23 -6.11 42.10
C MET A 1 28.02 -5.50 41.38
N ALA A 2 27.62 -4.29 41.78
CA ALA A 2 26.42 -3.61 41.27
C ALA A 2 26.74 -2.84 39.98
N LYS A 3 26.03 -3.13 38.88
CA LYS A 3 26.17 -2.41 37.60
C LYS A 3 25.09 -1.32 37.51
N SER A 4 25.50 -0.08 37.77
CA SER A 4 24.72 1.13 37.56
C SER A 4 24.45 1.35 36.06
N ARG A 5 23.17 1.41 35.66
CA ARG A 5 22.77 1.73 34.28
C ARG A 5 22.49 3.23 34.15
N ALA A 6 23.22 3.88 33.25
CA ALA A 6 23.09 5.29 32.91
C ALA A 6 21.72 5.60 32.27
N LEU A 7 21.08 6.65 32.79
CA LEU A 7 19.85 7.24 32.25
C LEU A 7 20.17 8.02 30.97
N SER A 8 19.66 7.53 29.83
CA SER A 8 19.77 8.22 28.54
C SER A 8 18.68 9.29 28.44
N SER A 9 19.12 10.55 28.40
CA SER A 9 18.34 11.77 28.30
C SER A 9 17.63 11.86 26.95
N ARG A 10 16.29 11.70 26.97
CA ARG A 10 15.42 11.96 25.82
C ARG A 10 15.40 13.46 25.51
N THR A 11 16.02 13.82 24.41
CA THR A 11 15.90 15.14 23.77
C THR A 11 14.46 15.36 23.28
N ARG A 12 13.83 16.43 23.78
CA ARG A 12 12.49 16.87 23.36
C ARG A 12 12.59 17.46 21.96
N ARG A 13 11.93 16.85 20.97
CA ARG A 13 11.76 17.44 19.63
C ARG A 13 10.73 18.57 19.70
N ALA A 14 11.09 19.72 19.15
CA ALA A 14 10.27 20.92 19.07
C ALA A 14 9.04 20.73 18.15
N PRO A 15 7.93 21.44 18.40
CA PRO A 15 6.76 21.45 17.53
C PRO A 15 7.08 22.16 16.21
N GLY A 16 6.82 21.46 15.10
CA GLY A 16 7.03 21.95 13.73
C GLY A 16 6.00 23.00 13.33
N LYS A 17 6.51 24.06 12.69
CA LYS A 17 5.78 25.21 12.16
C LYS A 17 4.67 24.81 11.18
N GLU A 18 3.59 25.55 11.29
CA GLU A 18 2.35 25.47 10.54
C GLU A 18 2.58 26.07 9.15
N ASN A 19 2.60 25.22 8.11
CA ASN A 19 2.68 25.68 6.74
C ASN A 19 1.32 26.22 6.31
N GLY A 20 1.20 27.55 6.30
CA GLY A 20 0.08 28.28 5.69
C GLY A 20 -0.10 27.88 4.23
N ARG A 21 -1.26 27.31 3.92
CA ARG A 21 -1.77 27.17 2.55
C ARG A 21 -2.40 28.51 2.15
N SER A 22 -1.58 29.42 1.67
CA SER A 22 -2.04 30.59 0.93
C SER A 22 -2.06 30.28 -0.57
N GLY A 23 -3.23 30.52 -1.19
CA GLY A 23 -3.37 30.85 -2.60
C GLY A 23 -3.25 29.70 -3.60
N LEU A 24 -4.38 29.13 -4.01
CA LEU A 24 -4.48 28.57 -5.35
C LEU A 24 -4.71 29.73 -6.34
N PRO A 25 -3.82 29.96 -7.32
CA PRO A 25 -4.11 30.89 -8.40
C PRO A 25 -5.17 30.29 -9.33
N MET A 26 -6.28 31.01 -9.50
CA MET A 26 -7.22 30.81 -10.60
C MET A 26 -6.45 31.08 -11.91
N CYS A 27 -6.27 30.05 -12.74
CA CYS A 27 -5.83 30.23 -14.12
C CYS A 27 -7.03 30.12 -15.05
N ASP A 28 -7.66 31.26 -15.31
CA ASP A 28 -8.44 31.50 -16.52
C ASP A 28 -7.52 31.47 -17.74
N HIS A 29 -7.32 30.28 -18.32
CA HIS A 29 -6.72 30.14 -19.64
C HIS A 29 -7.58 29.24 -20.52
N PHE A 30 -8.78 29.75 -20.79
CA PHE A 30 -9.78 29.16 -21.66
C PHE A 30 -9.73 29.84 -23.03
N TYR A 31 -8.62 29.78 -23.77
CA TYR A 31 -8.57 30.04 -25.23
C TYR A 31 -7.19 29.61 -25.76
N GLY A 32 -7.15 28.52 -26.55
CA GLY A 32 -5.89 28.10 -27.18
C GLY A 32 -5.83 26.73 -27.86
N TYR A 33 -6.94 26.01 -28.05
CA TYR A 33 -6.95 24.75 -28.81
C TYR A 33 -7.56 24.97 -30.20
N LEU A 34 -6.75 25.38 -31.19
CA LEU A 34 -7.09 25.21 -32.61
C LEU A 34 -5.89 25.18 -33.58
N MET A 35 -4.70 24.74 -33.14
CA MET A 35 -3.49 24.70 -34.00
C MET A 35 -2.63 23.42 -33.90
N GLU A 36 -3.05 22.38 -33.17
CA GLU A 36 -2.25 21.13 -33.02
C GLU A 36 -2.61 20.01 -34.02
N GLU A 37 -3.64 20.19 -34.86
CA GLU A 37 -4.10 19.14 -35.79
C GLU A 37 -3.31 19.05 -37.11
N LEU A 38 -2.44 20.01 -37.45
CA LEU A 38 -1.75 20.04 -38.76
C LEU A 38 -0.28 19.58 -38.75
N MET A 39 0.31 19.32 -37.58
CA MET A 39 1.70 18.85 -37.48
C MET A 39 1.72 17.35 -37.20
N GLY A 40 1.54 16.58 -38.28
CA GLY A 40 1.48 15.11 -38.28
C GLY A 40 2.45 14.46 -37.30
N ARG A 41 1.91 13.60 -36.42
CA ARG A 41 2.68 12.72 -35.54
C ARG A 41 3.56 11.83 -36.42
N GLN A 42 4.79 12.28 -36.66
CA GLN A 42 5.82 11.43 -37.23
C GLN A 42 5.84 10.14 -36.42
N SER A 43 5.61 9.03 -37.10
CA SER A 43 5.57 7.68 -36.55
C SER A 43 6.80 7.47 -35.67
N GLN A 44 6.59 7.54 -34.35
CA GLN A 44 7.67 7.36 -33.39
C GLN A 44 8.23 5.95 -33.63
N GLY A 45 9.49 5.89 -34.08
CA GLY A 45 10.20 4.63 -34.29
C GLY A 45 10.01 3.71 -33.08
N THR A 46 9.88 2.41 -33.34
CA THR A 46 9.60 1.39 -32.32
C THR A 46 10.63 1.50 -31.19
N ARG A 47 10.27 2.19 -30.10
CA ARG A 47 11.14 2.33 -28.92
C ARG A 47 11.40 0.92 -28.40
N LYS A 48 12.68 0.62 -28.10
CA LYS A 48 13.06 -0.65 -27.51
C LYS A 48 12.32 -0.82 -26.19
N GLN A 49 11.51 -1.87 -26.07
CA GLN A 49 10.81 -2.23 -24.85
C GLN A 49 11.62 -3.28 -24.09
N TYR A 50 11.60 -3.21 -22.76
CA TYR A 50 12.33 -4.13 -21.89
C TYR A 50 11.35 -5.09 -21.22
N GLU A 51 11.61 -6.38 -21.32
CA GLU A 51 10.80 -7.43 -20.69
C GLU A 51 11.16 -7.56 -19.21
N CYS A 52 10.14 -7.61 -18.36
CA CYS A 52 10.23 -7.79 -16.91
C CYS A 52 9.29 -8.91 -16.45
N ILE A 53 9.60 -9.55 -15.32
CA ILE A 53 8.74 -10.57 -14.69
C ILE A 53 8.10 -9.97 -13.44
N CYS A 54 6.78 -10.07 -13.32
CA CYS A 54 6.07 -9.59 -12.13
C CYS A 54 6.35 -10.49 -10.92
N GLN A 55 6.76 -9.91 -9.79
CA GLN A 55 7.02 -10.66 -8.56
C GLN A 55 5.77 -11.25 -7.88
N THR A 56 4.56 -10.80 -8.29
CA THR A 56 3.30 -11.23 -7.65
C THR A 56 2.60 -12.36 -8.41
N CYS A 57 2.47 -12.23 -9.73
CA CYS A 57 1.78 -13.20 -10.59
C CYS A 57 2.72 -14.02 -11.48
N GLY A 58 3.98 -13.61 -11.65
CA GLY A 58 4.93 -14.29 -12.55
C GLY A 58 4.75 -13.95 -14.03
N GLU A 59 3.74 -13.17 -14.40
CA GLU A 59 3.53 -12.76 -15.79
C GLU A 59 4.63 -11.81 -16.27
N ARG A 60 4.93 -11.92 -17.57
CA ARG A 60 5.88 -11.05 -18.25
C ARG A 60 5.19 -9.78 -18.71
N PHE A 61 5.85 -8.64 -18.53
CA PHE A 61 5.33 -7.34 -18.95
C PHE A 61 6.45 -6.43 -19.48
N PHE A 62 6.08 -5.46 -20.32
CA PHE A 62 7.04 -4.60 -21.00
C PHE A 62 7.14 -3.21 -20.34
N VAL A 63 8.36 -2.71 -20.19
CA VAL A 63 8.67 -1.39 -19.65
C VAL A 63 9.31 -0.53 -20.75
N PRO A 64 8.80 0.69 -21.01
CA PRO A 64 9.28 1.53 -22.11
C PRO A 64 10.63 2.21 -21.85
N ASP A 65 11.04 2.35 -20.58
CA ASP A 65 12.25 3.04 -20.16
C ASP A 65 13.16 2.10 -19.34
N PRO A 66 14.43 1.90 -19.73
CA PRO A 66 15.36 1.04 -18.99
C PRO A 66 15.60 1.52 -17.56
N GLY A 67 15.53 2.83 -17.29
CA GLY A 67 15.65 3.38 -15.93
C GLY A 67 14.54 2.90 -14.99
N GLN A 68 13.35 2.60 -15.54
CA GLN A 68 12.23 2.08 -14.77
C GLN A 68 12.33 0.58 -14.49
N GLN A 69 13.21 -0.16 -15.17
CA GLN A 69 13.34 -1.60 -15.01
C GLN A 69 13.65 -2.01 -13.56
N ARG A 70 14.46 -1.20 -12.85
CA ARG A 70 14.83 -1.46 -11.45
C ARG A 70 13.71 -1.16 -10.45
N SER A 71 12.82 -0.20 -10.77
CA SER A 71 11.76 0.25 -9.88
C SER A 71 10.42 -0.46 -10.12
N ARG A 72 10.12 -0.82 -11.37
CA ARG A 72 8.91 -1.57 -11.77
C ARG A 72 9.07 -3.06 -11.49
N ARG A 73 8.55 -3.51 -10.35
CA ARG A 73 8.50 -4.94 -9.95
C ARG A 73 7.16 -5.63 -10.24
N TYR A 74 6.14 -4.87 -10.64
CA TYR A 74 4.77 -5.35 -10.78
C TYR A 74 4.15 -4.91 -12.10
N CYS A 75 3.42 -5.83 -12.75
CA CYS A 75 2.76 -5.58 -14.03
C CYS A 75 1.59 -4.59 -13.90
N SER A 76 0.89 -4.61 -12.76
CA SER A 76 -0.30 -3.79 -12.51
C SER A 76 -0.34 -3.21 -11.09
N ILE A 77 -1.19 -2.19 -10.91
CA ILE A 77 -1.49 -1.62 -9.58
C ILE A 77 -2.08 -2.71 -8.66
N ALA A 78 -2.89 -3.62 -9.21
CA ALA A 78 -3.44 -4.75 -8.47
C ALA A 78 -2.32 -5.68 -7.94
N CYS A 79 -1.33 -6.01 -8.77
CA CYS A 79 -0.19 -6.83 -8.34
C CYS A 79 0.70 -6.13 -7.31
N TYR A 80 0.87 -4.81 -7.43
CA TYR A 80 1.56 -3.99 -6.42
C TYR A 80 0.80 -3.98 -5.08
N ALA A 81 -0.52 -3.83 -5.11
CA ALA A 81 -1.34 -3.91 -3.90
C ALA A 81 -1.26 -5.31 -3.28
N ALA A 82 -1.41 -6.36 -4.09
CA ALA A 82 -1.33 -7.76 -3.67
C ALA A 82 0.03 -8.14 -3.05
N SER A 83 1.16 -7.63 -3.57
CA SER A 83 2.46 -7.88 -2.93
C SER A 83 2.58 -7.23 -1.56
N ARG A 84 2.00 -6.03 -1.40
CA ARG A 84 1.90 -5.37 -0.09
C ARG A 84 1.02 -6.18 0.87
N TRP A 85 -0.03 -6.82 0.35
CA TRP A 85 -0.92 -7.69 1.13
C TRP A 85 -0.28 -9.01 1.53
N ARG A 86 0.61 -9.59 0.72
CA ARG A 86 1.37 -10.82 1.06
C ARG A 86 2.57 -10.59 1.98
N SER A 87 2.69 -9.42 2.61
CA SER A 87 3.74 -9.22 3.60
C SER A 87 3.62 -10.25 4.73
N GLN A 88 4.76 -10.70 5.25
CA GLN A 88 4.81 -11.65 6.36
C GLN A 88 4.00 -11.16 7.58
N GLU A 89 3.93 -9.83 7.78
CA GLU A 89 3.12 -9.22 8.83
C GLU A 89 1.63 -9.47 8.62
N ASN A 90 1.11 -9.36 7.39
CA ASN A 90 -0.31 -9.61 7.13
C ASN A 90 -0.66 -11.09 7.32
N LEU A 91 0.20 -12.01 6.87
CA LEU A 91 -0.01 -13.45 7.11
C LEU A 91 -0.02 -13.78 8.61
N ARG A 92 0.87 -13.14 9.38
CA ARG A 92 0.88 -13.25 10.84
C ARG A 92 -0.43 -12.72 11.45
N ASN A 93 -0.87 -11.55 11.00
CA ASN A 93 -2.08 -10.89 11.50
C ASN A 93 -3.35 -11.70 11.17
N GLN A 94 -3.41 -12.32 9.99
CA GLN A 94 -4.48 -13.23 9.60
C GLN A 94 -4.56 -14.44 10.54
N LYS A 95 -3.43 -15.11 10.81
CA LYS A 95 -3.39 -16.23 11.77
C LYS A 95 -3.80 -15.82 13.19
N ILE A 96 -3.41 -14.62 13.62
CA ILE A 96 -3.83 -14.05 14.91
C ILE A 96 -5.36 -13.93 14.98
N TYR A 97 -6.00 -13.47 13.89
CA TYR A 97 -7.45 -13.35 13.81
C TYR A 97 -8.14 -14.72 13.80
N GLU A 98 -7.62 -15.68 13.03
CA GLU A 98 -8.14 -17.06 12.99
C GLU A 98 -8.12 -17.71 14.38
N LEU A 99 -7.00 -17.62 15.11
CA LEU A 99 -6.90 -18.14 16.48
C LEU A 99 -7.88 -17.46 17.44
N ARG A 100 -8.12 -16.15 17.25
CA ARG A 100 -9.12 -15.43 18.05
C ARG A 100 -10.54 -15.91 17.74
N SER A 101 -10.85 -16.18 16.48
CA SER A 101 -12.15 -16.72 16.03
C SER A 101 -12.36 -18.16 16.53
N ALA A 102 -11.29 -18.94 16.69
CA ALA A 102 -11.29 -20.26 17.31
C ALA A 102 -11.44 -20.23 18.84
N GLY A 103 -11.57 -19.05 19.46
CA GLY A 103 -11.83 -18.90 20.90
C GLY A 103 -10.59 -18.77 21.79
N GLN A 104 -9.37 -18.68 21.23
CA GLN A 104 -8.19 -18.44 22.07
C GLN A 104 -8.22 -17.08 22.77
N THR A 105 -7.65 -17.00 23.97
CA THR A 105 -7.59 -15.75 24.73
C THR A 105 -6.55 -14.79 24.13
N LEU A 106 -6.80 -13.49 24.28
CA LEU A 106 -5.84 -12.46 23.83
C LEU A 106 -4.46 -12.59 24.49
N GLY A 107 -4.40 -13.15 25.69
CA GLY A 107 -3.16 -13.34 26.43
C GLY A 107 -2.28 -14.44 25.84
N ASP A 108 -2.88 -15.54 25.40
CA ASP A 108 -2.15 -16.68 24.85
C ASP A 108 -1.60 -16.35 23.47
N ILE A 109 -2.43 -15.72 22.63
CA ILE A 109 -2.02 -15.24 21.31
C ILE A 109 -0.87 -14.22 21.43
N ALA A 110 -0.98 -13.27 22.37
CA ALA A 110 0.06 -12.27 22.62
C ALA A 110 1.41 -12.91 22.99
N LYS A 111 1.39 -13.94 23.85
CA LYS A 111 2.60 -14.69 24.24
C LYS A 111 3.18 -15.48 23.07
N GLN A 112 2.34 -16.19 22.32
CA GLN A 112 2.77 -17.04 21.21
C GLN A 112 3.47 -16.24 20.10
N TYR A 113 2.96 -15.06 19.76
CA TYR A 113 3.48 -14.23 18.66
C TYR A 113 4.44 -13.12 19.12
N GLY A 114 4.70 -13.00 20.43
CA GLY A 114 5.58 -11.96 20.98
C GLY A 114 5.05 -10.53 20.75
N VAL A 115 3.73 -10.34 20.84
CA VAL A 115 3.06 -9.05 20.62
C VAL A 115 2.25 -8.62 21.86
N SER A 116 1.97 -7.32 22.00
CA SER A 116 1.14 -6.85 23.12
C SER A 116 -0.33 -7.23 22.93
N LYS A 117 -1.08 -7.41 24.03
CA LYS A 117 -2.54 -7.68 24.00
C LYS A 117 -3.30 -6.60 23.23
N GLU A 118 -2.88 -5.34 23.37
CA GLU A 118 -3.48 -4.22 22.64
C GLU A 118 -3.22 -4.33 21.14
N ARG A 119 -2.01 -4.74 20.72
CA ARG A 119 -1.73 -4.98 19.30
C ARG A 119 -2.60 -6.09 18.73
N VAL A 120 -2.85 -7.17 19.49
CA VAL A 120 -3.77 -8.25 19.08
C VAL A 120 -5.19 -7.71 18.87
N ARG A 121 -5.71 -6.86 19.77
CA ARG A 121 -7.03 -6.22 19.61
C ARG A 121 -7.11 -5.38 18.35
N GLN A 122 -6.10 -4.54 18.11
CA GLN A 122 -6.03 -3.70 16.91
C GLN A 122 -6.03 -4.53 15.63
N ILE A 123 -5.24 -5.62 15.60
CA ILE A 123 -5.24 -6.56 14.47
C ILE A 123 -6.63 -7.14 14.27
N CYS A 124 -7.29 -7.60 15.33
CA CYS A 124 -8.63 -8.19 15.21
C CYS A 124 -9.66 -7.19 14.67
N ASN A 125 -9.64 -5.95 15.15
CA ASN A 125 -10.53 -4.90 14.66
C ASN A 125 -10.25 -4.53 13.20
N GLN A 126 -8.98 -4.54 12.79
CA GLN A 126 -8.58 -4.25 11.42
C GLN A 126 -9.03 -5.35 10.45
N GLU A 127 -8.88 -6.62 10.83
CA GLU A 127 -9.33 -7.74 10.00
C GLU A 127 -10.85 -7.83 9.92
N ALA A 128 -11.58 -7.56 11.02
CA ALA A 128 -13.05 -7.48 10.99
C ALA A 128 -13.54 -6.44 9.96
N ARG A 129 -13.01 -5.21 10.01
CA ARG A 129 -13.32 -4.16 9.01
C ARG A 129 -12.86 -4.49 7.60
N ARG A 130 -11.87 -5.38 7.44
CA ARG A 130 -11.45 -5.85 6.11
C ARG A 130 -12.47 -6.84 5.57
N LEU A 131 -12.89 -7.82 6.38
CA LEU A 131 -13.88 -8.82 5.99
C LEU A 131 -15.22 -8.18 5.65
N GLU A 132 -15.68 -7.19 6.43
CA GLU A 132 -16.90 -6.41 6.12
C GLU A 132 -16.83 -5.73 4.74
N ARG A 133 -15.66 -5.18 4.38
CA ARG A 133 -15.46 -4.56 3.05
C ARG A 133 -15.39 -5.58 1.92
N GLN A 134 -14.98 -6.81 2.21
CA GLN A 134 -14.95 -7.87 1.20
C GLN A 134 -16.33 -8.47 0.99
N SER A 135 -17.13 -8.66 2.06
CA SER A 135 -18.50 -9.14 1.94
C SER A 135 -19.39 -8.16 1.18
N SER A 136 -19.26 -6.85 1.43
CA SER A 136 -20.10 -5.85 0.76
C SER A 136 -19.91 -5.79 -0.76
N VAL A 137 -18.74 -6.18 -1.27
CA VAL A 137 -18.48 -6.22 -2.73
C VAL A 137 -19.21 -7.38 -3.39
N VAL A 138 -19.35 -8.52 -2.69
CA VAL A 138 -20.02 -9.71 -3.23
C VAL A 138 -21.52 -9.49 -3.35
N ASP A 139 -22.12 -8.81 -2.39
CA ASP A 139 -23.56 -8.51 -2.40
C ASP A 139 -23.98 -7.59 -3.56
N THR A 140 -23.04 -6.84 -4.15
CA THR A 140 -23.31 -5.93 -5.27
C THR A 140 -23.36 -6.66 -6.62
N LEU A 141 -22.91 -7.92 -6.70
CA LEU A 141 -22.74 -8.67 -7.95
C LEU A 141 -23.85 -9.70 -8.21
N VAL A 142 -24.94 -9.71 -7.43
CA VAL A 142 -26.12 -10.54 -7.73
C VAL A 142 -27.13 -9.68 -8.51
N PRO A 143 -27.10 -9.67 -9.85
CA PRO A 143 -28.17 -9.05 -10.61
C PRO A 143 -29.48 -9.79 -10.30
N LEU A 144 -30.50 -9.04 -9.88
CA LEU A 144 -31.87 -9.53 -9.78
C LEU A 144 -32.29 -10.01 -11.17
N ALA A 145 -32.40 -11.33 -11.33
CA ALA A 145 -32.90 -11.99 -12.53
C ALA A 145 -34.43 -11.89 -12.59
#